data_AF-A0A7S1EPB0-F1
#
_entry.id   AF-A0A7S1EPB0-F1
#
_cell.length_a   1.000
_cell.length_b   1.000
_cell.length_c   1.000
_cell.angle_alpha   90.00
_cell.angle_beta   90.00
_cell.angle_gamma   90.00
#
_symmetry.space_group_name_H-M   'P 1'
#
loop_
_entity.id
_entity.type
_entity.pdbx_description
1 polymer ?
#
loop_
_entity_poly.entity_id
_entity_poly.type
_entity_poly.pdbx_seq_one_letter_code
_entity_poly.pdbx_strand_id
1 'polypeptide(L)'
;KSVFVIFFSGSETRLKLSKACESFGANRYAYPEDPAENSIALDQCMSRLMDLETILNTTEVQRRDMLVGVAENLASWEQKVCREKAIFHVLNLLNYDTSQKLFIADAWTARSSLSDVKQALEVGRLRSNAQVPSFLEVKASSTVHQHGNHV
;
A
#
# COMPACT_ATOMS: atom_id res chain seq x y z
N LYS A 1 18.66 28.13 19.14
CA LYS A 1 17.86 29.33 18.80
C LYS A 1 18.26 30.43 19.76
N SER A 2 18.42 31.67 19.28
CA SER A 2 18.73 32.83 20.13
C SER A 2 17.55 33.78 20.13
N VAL A 3 17.24 34.36 21.28
CA VAL A 3 16.17 35.36 21.45
C VAL A 3 16.82 36.71 21.69
N PHE A 4 16.33 37.75 21.03
CA PHE A 4 16.81 39.12 21.20
C PHE A 4 15.63 40.09 21.17
N VAL A 5 15.81 41.26 21.78
CA VAL A 5 14.81 42.34 21.84
C VAL A 5 15.45 43.59 21.23
N ILE A 6 14.71 44.30 20.38
CA ILE A 6 15.17 45.55 19.76
C ILE A 6 14.25 46.69 20.23
N PHE A 7 14.82 47.65 20.93
CA PHE A 7 14.16 48.91 21.27
C PHE A 7 14.40 49.92 20.16
N PHE A 8 13.34 50.59 19.68
CA PHE A 8 13.43 51.63 18.66
C PHE A 8 12.31 52.65 18.87
N SER A 9 12.47 53.84 18.30
CA SER A 9 11.43 54.88 18.24
C SER A 9 11.07 55.22 16.79
N GLY A 10 9.78 55.41 16.52
CA GLY A 10 9.28 55.83 15.21
C GLY A 10 8.87 54.66 14.29
N SER A 11 7.83 54.89 13.49
CA SER A 11 7.21 53.89 12.61
C SER A 11 8.10 53.49 11.42
N GLU A 12 8.90 54.41 10.88
CA GLU A 12 9.80 54.13 9.76
C GLU A 12 10.91 53.13 10.13
N THR A 13 11.50 53.30 11.32
CA THR A 13 12.52 52.39 11.86
C THR A 13 11.94 50.99 12.08
N ARG A 14 10.70 50.90 12.60
CA ARG A 14 9.98 49.62 12.75
C ARG A 14 9.87 48.85 11.44
N LEU A 15 9.51 49.54 10.36
CA LEU A 15 9.35 48.92 9.04
C LEU A 15 10.68 48.39 8.49
N LYS A 16 11.77 49.17 8.62
CA LYS A 16 13.12 48.75 8.19
C LYS A 16 13.61 47.54 8.99
N LEU A 17 13.47 47.57 10.32
CA LEU A 17 13.84 46.45 11.20
C LEU A 17 13.00 45.20 10.94
N SER A 18 11.70 45.38 10.70
CA SER A 18 10.80 44.28 10.34
C SER A 18 11.30 43.59 9.06
N LYS A 19 11.56 44.35 8.00
CA LYS A 19 12.09 43.80 6.73
C LYS A 19 13.42 43.10 6.93
N ALA A 20 14.33 43.66 7.73
CA ALA A 20 15.60 43.01 8.04
C ALA A 20 15.36 41.65 8.74
N CYS A 21 14.58 41.61 9.82
CA CYS A 21 14.25 40.37 10.53
C CYS A 21 13.63 39.32 9.59
N GLU A 22 12.74 39.73 8.69
CA GLU A 22 12.11 38.83 7.71
C GLU A 22 13.13 38.30 6.70
N SER A 23 14.02 39.14 6.17
CA SER A 23 15.09 38.72 5.25
C SER A 23 16.09 37.74 5.88
N PHE A 24 16.29 37.83 7.19
CA PHE A 24 17.16 36.92 7.95
C PHE A 24 16.39 35.70 8.52
N GLY A 25 15.10 35.55 8.21
CA GLY A 25 14.28 34.43 8.68
C GLY A 25 14.02 34.45 10.20
N ALA A 26 14.12 35.62 10.85
CA ALA A 26 13.82 35.78 12.25
C ALA A 26 12.30 35.80 12.49
N ASN A 27 11.82 34.90 13.35
CA ASN A 27 10.43 34.86 13.77
C ASN A 27 10.15 36.02 14.72
N ARG A 28 9.22 36.90 14.35
CA ARG A 28 8.78 38.03 15.17
C ARG A 28 7.48 37.66 15.90
N TYR A 29 7.42 37.98 17.20
CA TYR A 29 6.22 37.80 18.02
C TYR A 29 5.69 39.14 18.46
N ALA A 30 4.37 39.30 18.47
CA ALA A 30 3.73 40.45 19.09
C ALA A 30 3.90 40.34 20.61
N TYR A 31 4.36 41.41 21.25
CA TYR A 31 4.51 41.51 22.70
C TYR A 31 3.59 42.63 23.19
N PRO A 32 2.57 42.35 24.01
CA PRO A 32 1.71 43.39 24.59
C PRO A 32 2.53 44.36 25.44
N GLU A 33 2.22 45.66 25.32
CA GLU A 33 2.88 46.70 26.12
C GLU A 33 2.34 46.74 27.56
N ASP A 34 1.08 46.31 27.77
CA ASP A 34 0.44 46.22 29.07
C ASP A 34 0.72 44.85 29.76
N PRO A 35 1.20 44.85 31.02
CA PRO A 35 1.44 43.62 31.76
C PRO A 35 0.20 42.72 31.95
N ALA A 36 -1.01 43.28 32.06
CA ALA A 36 -2.21 42.47 32.23
C ALA A 36 -2.59 41.76 30.92
N GLU A 37 -2.52 42.46 29.79
CA GLU A 37 -2.66 41.85 28.45
C GLU A 37 -1.59 40.77 28.20
N ASN A 38 -0.37 40.96 28.71
CA ASN A 38 0.70 39.97 28.61
C ASN A 38 0.36 38.67 29.33
N SER A 39 -0.15 38.76 30.56
CA SER A 39 -0.57 37.58 31.34
C SER A 39 -1.67 36.81 30.62
N ILE A 40 -2.67 37.50 30.08
CA ILE A 40 -3.77 36.88 29.33
C ILE A 40 -3.25 36.17 28.07
N ALA A 41 -2.35 36.82 27.33
CA ALA A 41 -1.75 36.23 26.13
C ALA A 41 -0.91 34.99 26.44
N LEU A 42 -0.20 34.98 27.57
CA LEU A 42 0.55 33.83 28.05
C LEU A 42 -0.37 32.65 28.40
N ASP A 43 -1.44 32.90 29.15
CA ASP A 43 -2.41 31.86 29.54
C ASP A 43 -3.10 31.24 28.32
N GLN A 44 -3.50 32.07 27.36
CA GLN A 44 -4.07 31.60 26.09
C GLN A 44 -3.07 30.75 25.28
N CYS A 45 -1.80 31.16 25.25
CA CYS A 45 -0.75 30.40 24.57
C CYS A 45 -0.55 29.03 25.23
N MET A 46 -0.53 28.98 26.56
CA MET A 46 -0.40 27.74 27.33
C MET A 46 -1.60 26.81 27.12
N SER A 47 -2.83 27.31 27.19
CA SER A 47 -4.03 26.50 26.92
C SER A 47 -4.00 25.91 25.52
N ARG A 48 -3.68 26.74 24.52
CA ARG A 48 -3.60 26.27 23.13
C ARG A 48 -2.47 25.26 22.92
N LEU A 49 -1.36 25.39 23.65
CA LEU A 49 -0.29 24.39 23.64
C LEU A 49 -0.80 23.04 24.17
N MET A 50 -1.50 23.03 25.31
CA MET A 50 -2.06 21.80 25.90
C MET A 50 -3.08 21.13 24.96
N ASP A 51 -3.94 21.92 24.31
CA ASP A 51 -4.89 21.41 23.33
C ASP A 51 -4.18 20.75 22.14
N LEU A 52 -3.13 21.40 21.61
CA LEU A 52 -2.33 20.87 20.50
C LEU A 52 -1.59 19.59 20.90
N GLU A 53 -1.04 19.51 22.10
CA GLU A 53 -0.41 18.30 22.63
C GLU A 53 -1.41 17.15 22.73
N THR A 54 -2.62 17.43 23.20
CA THR A 54 -3.70 16.45 23.29
C THR A 54 -4.11 15.93 21.92
N ILE A 55 -4.27 16.83 20.93
CA ILE A 55 -4.59 16.47 19.55
C ILE A 55 -3.47 15.63 18.95
N LEU A 56 -2.21 16.02 19.14
CA LEU A 56 -1.05 15.32 18.60
C LEU A 56 -0.95 13.90 19.15
N ASN A 57 -1.12 13.74 20.47
CA ASN A 57 -1.10 12.42 21.10
C ASN A 57 -2.24 11.54 20.60
N THR A 58 -3.46 12.08 20.52
CA THR A 58 -4.63 11.34 20.03
C THR A 58 -4.45 10.94 18.57
N THR A 59 -3.91 11.82 17.73
CA THR A 59 -3.66 11.56 16.32
C THR A 59 -2.60 10.48 16.12
N GLU A 60 -1.52 10.50 16.92
CA GLU A 60 -0.49 9.47 16.88
C GLU A 60 -1.03 8.10 17.28
N VAL A 61 -1.85 8.02 18.32
CA VAL A 61 -2.51 6.77 18.74
C VAL A 61 -3.43 6.25 17.64
N GLN A 62 -4.32 7.10 17.10
CA GLN A 62 -5.22 6.71 16.01
C GLN A 62 -4.45 6.24 14.77
N ARG A 63 -3.40 6.96 14.38
CA ARG A 63 -2.53 6.58 13.25
C ARG A 63 -1.88 5.23 13.50
N ARG A 64 -1.36 5.00 14.71
CA ARG A 64 -0.74 3.74 15.09
C ARG A 64 -1.73 2.58 15.02
N ASP A 65 -2.91 2.73 15.61
CA ASP A 65 -3.92 1.67 15.66
C ASP A 65 -4.40 1.29 14.26
N MET A 66 -4.64 2.29 13.39
CA MET A 66 -4.98 2.05 11.99
C MET A 66 -3.86 1.29 11.26
N LEU A 67 -2.60 1.72 11.43
CA LEU A 67 -1.46 1.06 10.78
C LEU A 67 -1.24 -0.37 11.28
N VAL A 68 -1.45 -0.63 12.58
CA VAL A 68 -1.38 -1.99 13.14
C VAL A 68 -2.46 -2.87 12.52
N GLY A 69 -3.72 -2.40 12.47
CA GLY A 69 -4.81 -3.17 11.86
C GLY A 69 -4.59 -3.45 10.37
N VAL A 70 -3.99 -2.52 9.62
CA VAL A 70 -3.59 -2.75 8.22
C VAL A 70 -2.44 -3.76 8.14
N ALA A 71 -1.41 -3.63 8.98
CA ALA A 71 -0.23 -4.48 8.97
C ALA A 71 -0.57 -5.96 9.23
N GLU A 72 -1.52 -6.24 10.13
CA GLU A 72 -1.99 -7.60 10.42
C GLU A 72 -2.55 -8.32 9.18
N ASN A 73 -3.22 -7.58 8.31
CA ASN A 73 -3.90 -8.14 7.15
C ASN A 73 -3.08 -8.06 5.86
N LEU A 74 -2.08 -7.19 5.80
CA LEU A 74 -1.33 -6.85 4.59
C LEU A 74 -0.74 -8.08 3.90
N ALA A 75 -0.07 -8.96 4.63
CA ALA A 75 0.53 -10.18 4.07
C ALA A 75 -0.52 -11.12 3.45
N SER A 76 -1.69 -11.24 4.10
CA SER A 76 -2.79 -12.06 3.58
C SER A 76 -3.40 -11.47 2.30
N TRP A 77 -3.51 -10.15 2.23
CA TRP A 77 -4.01 -9.45 1.05
C TRP A 77 -3.02 -9.56 -0.11
N GLU A 78 -1.73 -9.38 0.15
CA GLU A 78 -0.68 -9.55 -0.85
C GLU A 78 -0.70 -10.98 -1.42
N GLN A 79 -0.79 -12.00 -0.56
CA GLN A 79 -0.87 -13.38 -1.02
C GLN A 79 -2.12 -13.62 -1.89
N LYS A 80 -3.29 -13.09 -1.50
CA LYS A 80 -4.53 -13.18 -2.28
C LYS A 80 -4.36 -12.53 -3.66
N VAL A 81 -3.82 -11.31 -3.70
CA VAL A 81 -3.60 -10.57 -4.95
C VAL A 81 -2.58 -11.29 -5.85
N CYS A 82 -1.46 -11.75 -5.30
CA CYS A 82 -0.46 -12.50 -6.06
C CYS A 82 -1.03 -13.80 -6.62
N ARG A 83 -1.81 -14.54 -5.83
CA ARG A 83 -2.48 -15.77 -6.26
C ARG A 83 -3.46 -15.49 -7.39
N GLU A 84 -4.32 -14.49 -7.24
CA GLU A 84 -5.31 -14.13 -8.25
C GLU A 84 -4.63 -13.67 -9.56
N LYS A 85 -3.60 -12.84 -9.45
CA LYS A 85 -2.79 -12.41 -10.60
C LYS A 85 -2.15 -13.60 -11.32
N ALA A 86 -1.62 -14.57 -10.58
CA ALA A 86 -1.03 -15.78 -11.16
C ALA A 86 -2.08 -16.63 -11.89
N ILE A 87 -3.29 -16.77 -11.32
CA ILE A 87 -4.40 -17.48 -11.97
C ILE A 87 -4.77 -16.78 -13.28
N PHE A 88 -5.02 -15.47 -13.26
CA PHE A 88 -5.34 -14.72 -14.49
C PHE A 88 -4.21 -14.74 -15.51
N HIS A 89 -2.96 -14.70 -15.07
CA HIS A 89 -1.82 -14.83 -15.95
C HIS A 89 -1.82 -16.18 -16.68
N VAL A 90 -2.08 -17.29 -15.96
CA VAL A 90 -2.21 -18.61 -16.57
C VAL A 90 -3.42 -18.70 -17.49
N LEU A 91 -4.59 -18.17 -17.10
CA LEU A 91 -5.79 -18.14 -17.94
C LEU A 91 -5.54 -17.41 -19.26
N ASN A 92 -4.76 -16.34 -19.25
CA ASN A 92 -4.37 -15.59 -20.45
C ASN A 92 -3.45 -16.37 -21.40
N LEU A 93 -2.79 -17.43 -20.93
CA LEU A 93 -1.98 -18.33 -21.76
C LEU A 93 -2.82 -19.45 -22.39
N LEU A 94 -4.04 -19.69 -21.91
CA LEU A 94 -4.93 -20.73 -22.43
C LEU A 94 -5.72 -20.17 -23.62
N ASN A 95 -6.08 -21.05 -24.56
CA ASN A 95 -6.95 -20.69 -25.65
C ASN A 95 -8.42 -20.75 -25.19
N TYR A 96 -9.16 -19.65 -25.34
CA TYR A 96 -10.58 -19.61 -24.99
C TYR A 96 -11.46 -19.81 -26.23
N ASP A 97 -12.13 -20.97 -26.31
CA ASP A 97 -13.13 -21.22 -27.33
C ASP A 97 -14.44 -20.51 -26.97
N THR A 98 -14.76 -19.45 -27.71
CA THR A 98 -15.97 -18.64 -27.51
C THR A 98 -17.26 -19.37 -27.87
N SER A 99 -17.18 -20.42 -28.71
CA SER A 99 -18.33 -21.20 -29.16
C SER A 99 -18.84 -22.12 -28.04
N GLN A 100 -17.91 -22.87 -27.43
CA GLN A 100 -18.22 -23.78 -26.32
C GLN A 100 -18.04 -23.14 -24.94
N LYS A 101 -17.46 -21.94 -24.88
CA LYS A 101 -17.11 -21.21 -23.65
C LYS A 101 -16.17 -22.00 -22.74
N LEU A 102 -15.16 -22.63 -23.33
CA LEU A 102 -14.20 -23.49 -22.65
C LEU A 102 -12.77 -22.98 -22.83
N PHE A 103 -11.95 -23.16 -21.79
CA PHE A 103 -10.50 -22.99 -21.90
C PHE A 103 -9.86 -24.30 -22.36
N ILE A 104 -8.99 -24.22 -23.37
CA ILE A 104 -8.24 -25.31 -23.97
C ILE A 104 -6.76 -25.00 -23.81
N ALA A 105 -5.99 -25.96 -23.32
CA ALA A 105 -4.56 -25.80 -23.13
C ALA A 105 -3.83 -27.14 -23.21
N ASP A 106 -2.58 -27.05 -23.66
CA ASP A 106 -1.61 -28.13 -23.58
C ASP A 106 -0.68 -27.88 -22.39
N ALA A 107 -0.47 -28.90 -21.56
CA ALA A 107 0.36 -28.82 -20.36
C ALA A 107 1.19 -30.08 -20.16
N TRP A 108 2.34 -29.90 -19.52
CA TRP A 108 3.23 -31.00 -19.15
C TRP A 108 2.93 -31.46 -17.72
N THR A 109 2.88 -32.77 -17.50
CA THR A 109 2.75 -33.36 -16.16
C THR A 109 3.50 -34.69 -16.08
N ALA A 110 3.98 -35.04 -14.90
CA ALA A 110 4.58 -36.35 -14.66
C ALA A 110 3.50 -37.44 -14.77
N ARG A 111 3.84 -38.58 -15.37
CA ARG A 111 2.90 -39.70 -15.54
C ARG A 111 2.35 -40.20 -14.20
N SER A 112 3.16 -40.16 -13.14
CA SER A 112 2.77 -40.54 -11.77
C SER A 112 1.72 -39.61 -11.17
N SER A 113 1.65 -38.34 -11.60
CA SER A 113 0.76 -37.32 -11.03
C SER A 113 -0.52 -37.12 -11.86
N LEU A 114 -0.77 -37.96 -12.87
CA LEU A 114 -1.97 -37.88 -13.71
C LEU A 114 -3.27 -38.10 -12.90
N SER A 115 -3.23 -38.96 -11.87
CA SER A 115 -4.36 -39.15 -10.95
C SER A 115 -4.69 -37.86 -10.21
N ASP A 116 -3.65 -37.17 -9.72
CA ASP A 116 -3.78 -35.98 -8.88
C ASP A 116 -4.34 -34.81 -9.69
N VAL A 117 -3.90 -34.67 -10.96
CA VAL A 117 -4.44 -33.67 -11.88
C VAL A 117 -5.91 -33.93 -12.19
N LYS A 118 -6.28 -35.19 -12.49
CA LYS A 118 -7.69 -35.55 -12.74
C LYS A 118 -8.57 -35.28 -11.52
N GLN A 119 -8.08 -35.62 -10.32
CA GLN A 119 -8.78 -35.34 -9.08
C GLN A 119 -8.92 -33.84 -8.82
N ALA A 120 -7.86 -33.05 -9.05
CA ALA A 120 -7.90 -31.60 -8.88
C ALA A 120 -8.91 -30.93 -9.82
N LEU A 121 -8.99 -31.39 -11.08
CA LEU A 121 -9.99 -30.93 -12.04
C LEU A 121 -11.42 -31.25 -11.58
N GLU A 122 -11.66 -32.46 -11.08
CA GLU A 122 -12.97 -32.87 -10.58
C GLU A 122 -13.38 -32.08 -9.33
N VAL A 123 -12.45 -31.86 -8.39
CA VAL A 123 -12.69 -30.99 -7.23
C VAL A 123 -13.00 -29.56 -7.69
N GLY A 124 -12.29 -29.05 -8.70
CA GLY A 124 -12.53 -27.75 -9.30
C GLY A 124 -13.94 -27.63 -9.88
N ARG A 125 -14.37 -28.63 -10.66
CA ARG A 125 -15.70 -28.72 -11.25
C ARG A 125 -16.81 -28.74 -10.19
N LEU A 126 -16.64 -29.53 -9.14
CA LEU A 126 -17.60 -29.62 -8.04
C LEU A 126 -17.70 -28.29 -7.27
N ARG A 127 -16.57 -27.63 -6.99
CA ARG A 127 -16.54 -26.35 -6.28
C ARG A 127 -17.12 -25.19 -7.09
N SER A 128 -16.95 -25.20 -8.41
CA SER A 128 -17.52 -24.19 -9.30
C SER A 128 -18.97 -24.48 -9.68
N ASN A 129 -19.52 -25.63 -9.28
CA ASN A 129 -20.82 -26.14 -9.69
C ASN A 129 -20.98 -26.19 -11.23
N ALA A 130 -19.88 -26.47 -11.93
CA ALA A 130 -19.87 -26.54 -13.39
C ALA A 130 -20.60 -27.81 -13.86
N GLN A 131 -21.53 -27.63 -14.79
CA GLN A 131 -22.30 -28.72 -15.39
C GLN A 131 -21.47 -29.53 -16.39
N VAL A 132 -20.44 -28.91 -16.99
CA VAL A 132 -19.57 -29.54 -17.98
C VAL A 132 -18.35 -30.14 -17.29
N PRO A 133 -18.02 -31.41 -17.52
CA PRO A 133 -16.82 -32.03 -16.97
C PRO A 133 -15.55 -31.49 -17.64
N SER A 134 -14.48 -31.37 -16.84
CA SER A 134 -13.15 -31.10 -17.38
C SER A 134 -12.60 -32.36 -18.06
N PHE A 135 -12.17 -32.22 -19.32
CA PHE A 135 -11.59 -33.31 -20.10
C PHE A 135 -10.06 -33.21 -20.10
N LEU A 136 -9.39 -34.36 -19.98
CA LEU A 136 -7.92 -34.46 -20.05
C LEU A 136 -7.53 -35.58 -21.01
N GLU A 137 -6.80 -35.22 -22.06
CA GLU A 137 -6.25 -36.15 -23.05
C GLU A 137 -4.74 -36.27 -22.89
N VAL A 138 -4.23 -37.51 -22.84
CA VAL A 138 -2.79 -37.76 -22.75
C VAL A 138 -2.22 -37.88 -24.16
N LYS A 139 -1.53 -36.83 -24.63
CA LYS A 139 -0.75 -36.88 -25.86
C LYS A 139 0.52 -37.70 -25.63
N ALA A 140 0.77 -38.71 -26.46
CA ALA A 140 2.03 -39.44 -26.42
C ALA A 140 3.14 -38.49 -26.91
N SER A 141 4.23 -38.36 -26.14
CA SER A 141 5.43 -37.66 -26.62
C SER A 141 6.01 -38.48 -27.76
N SER A 142 5.78 -38.08 -29.00
CA SER A 142 6.43 -38.62 -30.19
C SER A 142 7.89 -38.15 -30.23
N THR A 143 8.68 -38.67 -29.30
CA THR A 143 10.15 -38.63 -29.33
C THR A 143 10.65 -40.00 -28.90
N VAL A 144 10.35 -41.00 -29.73
CA VAL A 144 11.27 -42.13 -29.86
C VAL A 144 12.51 -41.55 -30.54
N HIS A 145 13.51 -41.16 -29.75
CA HIS A 145 14.88 -41.07 -30.26
C HIS A 145 15.26 -42.50 -30.68
N GLN A 146 14.98 -42.84 -31.95
CA GLN A 146 15.62 -43.95 -32.61
C GLN A 146 17.12 -43.66 -32.54
N HIS A 147 17.80 -44.31 -31.60
CA HIS A 147 19.23 -44.50 -31.71
C HIS A 147 19.44 -45.37 -32.95
N GLY A 148 19.62 -44.70 -34.08
CA GLY A 148 20.13 -45.32 -35.29
C GLY A 148 21.56 -45.77 -34.99
N ASN A 149 21.71 -47.07 -34.73
CA ASN A 149 22.96 -47.77 -34.92
C ASN A 149 23.34 -47.61 -36.39
N HIS A 150 24.28 -46.70 -36.67
CA HIS A 150 25.11 -46.81 -37.85
C HIS A 150 26.38 -47.55 -37.47
N VAL A 151 26.57 -48.63 -38.23
CA VAL A 151 27.71 -49.54 -38.42
C VAL A 151 29.07 -48.93 -38.10
#